data_AF-A0A7S1L454-F1
#
_entry.id   AF-A0A7S1L454-F1
#
_cell.length_a   1.000
_cell.length_b   1.000
_cell.length_c   1.000
_cell.angle_alpha   90.00
_cell.angle_beta   90.00
_cell.angle_gamma   90.00
#
_symmetry.space_group_name_H-M   'P 1'
#
loop_
_entity.id
_entity.type
_entity.pdbx_description
1 polymer ?
#
loop_
_entity_poly.entity_id
_entity_poly.type
_entity_poly.pdbx_seq_one_letter_code
_entity_poly.pdbx_strand_id
1 'polypeptide(L)'
;GWPAGMLRGIAAAYVAGPIVNGKLWVYGSQPAGGPPVVVEIDVCNGEPATVLGHEDVGSIGGVFSDGAAVFAPWINGSALLRIDPPTRTVTHRVSLPASAHTDGSS
;
A
#
# COMPACT_ATOMS: atom_id res chain seq x y z
N GLY A 1 -18.29 -21.15 -2.29
CA GLY A 1 -18.16 -19.82 -1.68
C GLY A 1 -17.33 -19.96 -0.43
N TRP A 2 -16.39 -19.05 -0.18
CA TRP A 2 -15.49 -19.13 0.98
C TRP A 2 -16.14 -18.49 2.22
N PRO A 3 -15.93 -19.03 3.43
CA PRO A 3 -16.56 -18.55 4.66
C PRO A 3 -15.96 -17.22 5.15
N ALA A 4 -16.78 -16.45 5.87
CA ALA A 4 -16.37 -15.21 6.52
C ALA A 4 -15.35 -15.49 7.64
N GLY A 5 -14.24 -14.74 7.67
CA GLY A 5 -13.20 -14.84 8.71
C GLY A 5 -11.91 -15.55 8.29
N MET A 6 -11.83 -16.09 7.08
CA MET A 6 -10.57 -16.63 6.55
C MET A 6 -9.70 -15.49 6.02
N LEU A 7 -8.64 -15.11 6.76
CA LEU A 7 -7.60 -14.21 6.24
C LEU A 7 -6.93 -14.89 5.05
N ARG A 8 -7.29 -14.40 3.87
CA ARG A 8 -6.67 -14.72 2.59
C ARG A 8 -5.25 -14.18 2.64
N GLY A 9 -4.27 -15.06 2.82
CA GLY A 9 -2.86 -14.69 2.74
C GLY A 9 -2.56 -13.88 1.47
N ILE A 10 -1.53 -13.03 1.52
CA ILE A 10 -1.06 -12.30 0.35
C ILE A 10 -0.59 -13.33 -0.69
N ALA A 11 -1.16 -13.33 -1.90
CA ALA A 11 -0.73 -14.30 -2.93
C ALA A 11 0.63 -13.97 -3.54
N ALA A 12 1.01 -12.70 -3.52
CA ALA A 12 2.36 -12.24 -3.79
C ALA A 12 2.61 -10.92 -3.05
N ALA A 13 3.57 -10.90 -2.14
CA ALA A 13 4.16 -9.65 -1.67
C ALA A 13 5.20 -9.24 -2.71
N TYR A 14 5.02 -8.09 -3.36
CA TYR A 14 5.89 -7.70 -4.47
C TYR A 14 7.22 -7.12 -3.98
N VAL A 15 7.22 -6.39 -2.85
CA VAL A 15 8.43 -5.92 -2.15
C VAL A 15 8.09 -5.74 -0.66
N ALA A 16 9.00 -6.12 0.24
CA ALA A 16 8.89 -5.78 1.66
C ALA A 16 9.10 -4.27 1.84
N GLY A 17 8.13 -3.58 2.43
CA GLY A 17 8.21 -2.16 2.74
C GLY A 17 8.82 -1.87 4.11
N PRO A 18 8.62 -0.66 4.66
CA PRO A 18 9.21 -0.25 5.92
C PRO A 18 8.57 -0.95 7.12
N ILE A 19 9.33 -1.06 8.22
CA ILE A 19 8.76 -1.40 9.53
C ILE A 19 8.41 -0.09 10.25
N VAL A 20 7.14 0.08 10.62
CA VAL A 20 6.62 1.25 11.32
C VAL A 20 5.74 0.76 12.47
N ASN A 21 5.98 1.24 13.69
CA ASN A 21 5.27 0.81 14.91
C ASN A 21 5.27 -0.72 15.13
N GLY A 22 6.40 -1.38 14.82
CA GLY A 22 6.53 -2.84 14.96
C GLY A 22 5.76 -3.65 13.91
N LYS A 23 5.17 -2.99 12.91
CA LYS A 23 4.47 -3.62 11.79
C LYS A 23 5.27 -3.45 10.50
N LEU A 24 5.46 -4.55 9.78
CA LEU A 24 5.99 -4.52 8.43
C LEU A 24 4.86 -4.12 7.47
N TRP A 25 5.04 -3.04 6.74
CA TRP A 25 4.11 -2.59 5.73
C TRP A 25 4.51 -3.20 4.39
N VAL A 26 3.57 -3.84 3.72
CA VAL A 26 3.80 -4.42 2.40
C VAL A 26 2.69 -4.01 1.45
N TYR A 27 3.02 -4.00 0.16
CA TYR A 27 2.01 -4.00 -0.88
C TYR A 27 2.04 -5.34 -1.59
N GLY A 28 0.85 -5.82 -1.91
CA GLY A 28 0.66 -7.15 -2.47
C GLY A 28 -0.62 -7.24 -3.26
N SER A 29 -0.75 -8.31 -4.05
CA SER A 29 -2.02 -8.66 -4.67
C SER A 29 -2.81 -9.62 -3.79
N GLN A 30 -4.14 -9.53 -3.86
CA GLN A 30 -5.00 -10.54 -3.27
C GLN A 30 -4.86 -11.87 -4.03
N PRO A 31 -5.15 -13.02 -3.39
CA PRO A 31 -5.21 -14.31 -4.07
C PRO A 31 -6.08 -14.32 -5.31
N ALA A 32 -5.60 -15.02 -6.35
CA ALA A 32 -6.15 -15.09 -7.71
C ALA A 32 -5.95 -13.82 -8.58
N GLY A 33 -4.88 -13.05 -8.32
CA GLY A 33 -4.56 -11.86 -9.12
C GLY A 33 -5.53 -10.70 -8.86
N GLY A 34 -6.16 -10.69 -7.68
CA GLY A 34 -6.99 -9.58 -7.25
C GLY A 34 -6.17 -8.30 -7.10
N PRO A 35 -6.85 -7.15 -7.09
CA PRO A 35 -6.18 -5.88 -7.20
C PRO A 35 -5.24 -5.60 -6.00
N PRO A 36 -4.25 -4.72 -6.17
CA PRO A 36 -3.26 -4.46 -5.13
C PRO A 36 -3.88 -3.84 -3.88
N VAL A 37 -3.32 -4.20 -2.73
CA VAL A 37 -3.73 -3.75 -1.40
C VAL A 37 -2.51 -3.36 -0.58
N VAL A 38 -2.73 -2.56 0.47
CA VAL A 38 -1.74 -2.31 1.52
C VAL A 38 -2.06 -3.22 2.70
N VAL A 39 -1.06 -3.97 3.16
CA VAL A 39 -1.17 -4.91 4.27
C VAL A 39 -0.12 -4.53 5.31
N GLU A 40 -0.51 -4.55 6.58
CA GLU A 40 0.42 -4.54 7.69
C GLU A 40 0.60 -5.98 8.17
N ILE A 41 1.82 -6.34 8.53
CA ILE A 41 2.16 -7.64 9.10
C ILE A 41 2.78 -7.37 10.46
N ASP A 42 2.26 -7.99 11.50
CA ASP A 42 2.91 -7.97 12.80
C ASP A 42 4.22 -8.78 12.72
N VAL A 43 5.35 -8.12 12.97
CA VAL A 43 6.66 -8.77 12.81
C VAL A 43 6.92 -9.79 13.92
N CYS A 44 6.24 -9.68 15.06
CA CYS A 44 6.46 -10.54 16.22
C CYS A 44 5.71 -11.88 16.11
N ASN A 45 4.51 -11.89 15.50
CA ASN A 45 3.70 -13.11 15.36
C ASN A 45 3.39 -13.50 13.91
N GLY A 46 3.76 -12.68 12.93
CA GLY A 46 3.60 -12.95 11.50
C GLY A 46 2.17 -12.81 10.97
N GLU A 47 1.22 -12.35 11.79
CA GLU A 47 -0.18 -12.25 11.40
C GLU A 47 -0.41 -11.04 10.46
N PRO A 48 -0.91 -11.25 9.23
CA PRO A 48 -1.22 -10.17 8.31
C PRO A 48 -2.61 -9.58 8.58
N ALA A 49 -2.72 -8.26 8.47
CA ALA A 49 -4.00 -7.54 8.47
C ALA A 49 -4.10 -6.63 7.25
N THR A 50 -5.13 -6.81 6.44
CA THR A 50 -5.44 -5.85 5.36
C THR A 50 -5.80 -4.51 5.98
N VAL A 51 -5.06 -3.47 5.58
CA VAL A 51 -5.25 -2.11 6.08
C VAL A 51 -6.12 -1.31 5.13
N LEU A 52 -5.77 -1.33 3.84
CA LEU A 52 -6.48 -0.57 2.81
C LEU A 52 -6.74 -1.44 1.59
N GLY A 53 -7.99 -1.46 1.17
CA GLY A 53 -8.44 -2.19 0.00
C GLY A 53 -8.10 -1.46 -1.30
N HIS A 54 -8.17 -2.15 -2.43
CA HIS A 54 -7.98 -1.53 -3.73
C HIS A 54 -8.93 -0.36 -4.00
N GLU A 55 -10.16 -0.44 -3.48
CA GLU A 55 -11.14 0.64 -3.59
C GLU A 55 -10.69 1.93 -2.88
N ASP A 56 -9.84 1.81 -1.85
CA ASP A 56 -9.34 2.95 -1.07
C ASP A 56 -8.10 3.59 -1.72
N VAL A 57 -7.20 2.77 -2.27
CA VAL A 57 -5.85 3.19 -2.71
C VAL A 57 -5.53 2.96 -4.19
N GLY A 58 -6.37 2.23 -4.92
CA GLY A 58 -6.15 1.87 -6.31
C GLY A 58 -4.87 1.04 -6.52
N SER A 59 -4.27 1.15 -7.72
CA SER A 59 -2.97 0.51 -8.00
C SER A 59 -1.82 1.30 -7.40
N ILE A 60 -1.01 0.65 -6.57
CA ILE A 60 0.16 1.26 -5.92
C ILE A 60 1.48 0.63 -6.34
N GLY A 61 2.54 1.44 -6.40
CA GLY A 61 3.86 1.02 -6.86
C GLY A 61 4.85 0.61 -5.77
N GLY A 62 4.45 0.76 -4.50
CA GLY A 62 5.34 0.57 -3.37
C GLY A 62 4.76 1.12 -2.08
N VAL A 63 5.48 0.88 -0.97
CA VAL A 63 5.25 1.53 0.32
C VAL A 63 6.58 1.98 0.91
N PHE A 64 6.62 3.18 1.48
CA PHE A 64 7.79 3.74 2.19
C PHE A 64 7.33 4.58 3.38
N SER A 65 8.26 5.01 4.24
CA SER A 65 7.92 5.70 5.48
C SER A 65 8.96 6.75 5.86
N ASP A 66 8.52 7.79 6.55
CA ASP A 66 9.35 8.77 7.26
C ASP A 66 9.44 8.49 8.77
N GLY A 67 8.93 7.34 9.23
CA GLY A 67 8.83 6.94 10.63
C GLY A 67 7.53 7.40 11.33
N ALA A 68 6.85 8.43 10.82
CA ALA A 68 5.58 8.91 11.37
C ALA A 68 4.37 8.48 10.55
N ALA A 69 4.52 8.40 9.23
CA ALA A 69 3.49 7.99 8.29
C ALA A 69 4.01 6.92 7.33
N VAL A 70 3.07 6.23 6.68
CA VAL A 70 3.35 5.35 5.55
C VAL A 70 2.87 6.03 4.28
N PHE A 71 3.64 5.92 3.21
CA PHE A 71 3.34 6.52 1.93
C PHE A 71 3.23 5.46 0.86
N ALA A 72 2.24 5.60 -0.02
CA ALA A 72 2.01 4.70 -1.14
C ALA A 72 1.81 5.50 -2.44
N PRO A 73 2.70 5.38 -3.44
CA PRO A 73 2.50 6.02 -4.74
C PRO A 73 1.28 5.43 -5.44
N TRP A 74 0.29 6.26 -5.71
CA TRP A 74 -0.89 5.87 -6.46
C TRP A 74 -0.60 5.99 -7.96
N ILE A 75 -0.35 4.85 -8.60
CA ILE A 75 0.10 4.75 -10.00
C ILE A 75 -0.89 5.44 -10.94
N ASN A 76 -2.19 5.24 -10.70
CA ASN A 76 -3.23 5.68 -11.64
C ASN A 76 -3.80 7.06 -11.33
N GLY A 77 -3.45 7.67 -10.19
CA GLY A 77 -4.06 8.93 -9.77
C GLY A 77 -3.08 10.06 -9.52
N SER A 78 -1.84 9.94 -10.02
CA SER A 78 -0.81 10.98 -9.98
C SER A 78 -0.67 11.60 -8.58
N ALA A 79 -0.67 10.77 -7.54
CA ALA A 79 -0.60 11.23 -6.17
C ALA A 79 0.21 10.28 -5.30
N LEU A 80 0.75 10.84 -4.22
CA LEU A 80 1.27 10.06 -3.11
C LEU A 80 0.21 10.03 -2.00
N LEU A 81 -0.21 8.83 -1.61
CA LEU A 81 -1.13 8.63 -0.50
C LEU A 81 -0.34 8.65 0.80
N ARG A 82 -0.78 9.44 1.78
CA ARG A 82 -0.26 9.42 3.15
C ARG A 82 -1.23 8.65 4.02
N ILE A 83 -0.73 7.60 4.65
CA ILE A 83 -1.47 6.67 5.50
C ILE A 83 -0.99 6.87 6.93
N ASP A 84 -1.94 7.03 7.86
CA ASP A 84 -1.65 7.10 9.28
C ASP A 84 -1.63 5.68 9.89
N PRO A 85 -0.47 5.19 10.39
CA PRO A 85 -0.35 3.82 10.86
C PRO A 85 -1.29 3.42 12.02
N PRO A 86 -1.53 4.27 13.05
CA PRO A 86 -2.43 3.91 14.16
C PRO A 86 -3.88 3.77 13.74
N THR A 87 -4.37 4.65 12.84
CA THR A 87 -5.78 4.65 12.42
C THR A 87 -6.03 3.85 11.16
N ARG A 88 -4.97 3.47 10.42
CA ARG A 88 -5.06 2.72 9.17
C ARG A 88 -5.85 3.44 8.09
N THR A 89 -5.80 4.77 8.08
CA THR A 89 -6.56 5.60 7.13
C THR A 89 -5.65 6.45 6.25
N VAL A 90 -6.09 6.67 5.01
CA VAL A 90 -5.48 7.69 4.15
C VAL A 90 -5.86 9.06 4.72
N THR A 91 -4.88 9.81 5.19
CA THR A 91 -5.06 11.15 5.76
C THR A 91 -4.88 12.25 4.72
N HIS A 92 -4.01 12.02 3.72
CA HIS A 92 -3.77 12.99 2.66
C HIS A 92 -3.51 12.31 1.32
N ARG A 93 -3.87 13.03 0.25
CA ARG A 93 -3.44 12.75 -1.12
C ARG A 93 -2.58 13.92 -1.56
N VAL A 94 -1.27 13.69 -1.66
CA VAL A 94 -0.32 14.69 -2.13
C VAL A 94 -0.26 14.56 -3.64
N SER A 95 -0.90 15.49 -4.35
CA SER A 95 -0.82 15.53 -5.81
C SER A 95 0.63 15.66 -6.25
N LEU A 96 1.05 14.76 -7.14
CA LEU A 96 2.30 14.89 -7.84
C LEU A 96 2.07 15.87 -9.00
N PRO A 97 3.01 16.80 -9.27
CA PRO A 97 2.92 17.60 -10.47
C PRO A 97 2.83 16.65 -11.67
N ALA A 98 2.00 17.00 -12.66
CA ALA A 98 2.03 16.31 -13.94
C ALA A 98 3.48 16.33 -14.41
N SER A 99 4.05 15.16 -14.71
CA SER A 99 5.41 15.08 -15.22
C SER A 99 5.53 16.05 -16.39
N ALA A 100 6.38 17.07 -16.27
CA ALA A 100 6.90 17.74 -17.44
C ALA A 100 7.77 16.70 -18.13
N HIS A 101 7.14 15.90 -18.99
CA HIS A 101 7.88 15.17 -20.01
C HIS A 101 8.49 16.28 -20.87
N THR A 102 9.69 16.73 -20.55
CA THR A 102 10.55 17.37 -21.53
C THR A 102 11.07 16.23 -22.38
N ASP A 103 10.27 15.83 -23.35
CA ASP A 103 10.75 15.22 -24.57
C ASP A 103 11.82 16.14 -25.15
N GLY A 104 13.09 15.82 -24.84
CA GLY A 104 14.27 16.54 -25.30
C GLY A 104 14.53 16.38 -26.80
N SER A 105 13.51 16.57 -27.64
CA SER A 105 13.62 16.69 -29.09
C SER A 105 13.50 18.15 -29.48
N SER A 106 14.63 18.84 -29.49
CA SER A 106 14.86 20.04 -30.30
C SER A 106 15.55 19.66 -31.60
#